data_AF-A0A8T5FXN2-F1
#
_entry.id   AF-A0A8T5FXN2-F1
#
_cell.length_a   1.000
_cell.length_b   1.000
_cell.length_c   1.000
_cell.angle_alpha   90.00
_cell.angle_beta   90.00
_cell.angle_gamma   90.00
#
_symmetry.space_group_name_H-M   'P 1'
#
loop_
_entity.id
_entity.type
_entity.pdbx_description
1 polymer ?
#
loop_
_entity_poly.entity_id
_entity_poly.type
_entity_poly.pdbx_seq_one_letter_code
_entity_poly.pdbx_strand_id
1 'polypeptide(L)'
;MKKKGDLSINLIITAAIAMVVLIVIVLIFTGKIGTFRQNTSRCEASGGTCVDTVLQCQGQFEKTFPGGSCPGDDGKDNTRDDGVCCLST
;
A
#
# COMPACT_ATOMS: atom_id res chain seq x y z
N MET A 1 45.09 27.81 9.45
CA MET A 1 44.59 28.60 8.30
C MET A 1 43.15 28.20 8.05
N LYS A 2 42.17 29.09 8.26
CA LYS A 2 40.75 28.80 8.04
C LYS A 2 40.48 28.81 6.52
N LYS A 3 40.42 27.64 5.88
CA LYS A 3 39.85 27.53 4.52
C LYS A 3 38.35 27.83 4.64
N LYS A 4 37.97 29.09 4.42
CA LYS A 4 36.58 29.43 4.09
C LYS A 4 36.33 28.73 2.76
N GLY A 5 35.51 27.67 2.80
CA GLY A 5 35.23 26.86 1.63
C GLY A 5 34.61 27.72 0.55
N ASP A 6 35.33 27.89 -0.56
CA ASP A 6 34.74 28.32 -1.81
C ASP A 6 33.73 27.24 -2.18
N LEU A 7 32.47 27.46 -1.83
CA LEU A 7 31.40 26.56 -2.18
C LEU A 7 31.23 26.69 -3.69
N SER A 8 31.88 25.79 -4.43
CA SER A 8 31.89 25.80 -5.89
C SER A 8 30.45 25.89 -6.39
N ILE A 9 30.17 26.83 -7.29
CA ILE A 9 28.83 27.01 -7.89
C ILE A 9 28.29 25.68 -8.43
N ASN A 10 29.18 24.81 -8.93
CA ASN A 10 28.85 23.46 -9.39
C ASN A 10 28.26 22.57 -8.29
N LEU A 11 28.74 22.71 -7.05
CA LEU A 11 28.20 21.99 -5.90
C LEU A 11 26.77 22.45 -5.58
N ILE A 12 26.51 23.76 -5.64
CA ILE A 12 25.18 24.35 -5.41
C ILE A 12 24.19 23.83 -6.47
N ILE A 13 24.60 23.85 -7.75
CA ILE A 13 23.77 23.37 -8.86
C ILE A 13 23.45 21.89 -8.70
N THR A 14 24.46 21.07 -8.36
CA THR A 14 24.27 19.63 -8.18
C THR A 14 23.35 19.33 -7.00
N ALA A 15 23.51 20.04 -5.89
CA ALA A 15 22.65 19.90 -4.71
C ALA A 15 21.19 20.29 -5.03
N ALA A 16 20.98 21.35 -5.81
CA ALA A 16 19.65 21.77 -6.24
C ALA A 16 18.97 20.72 -7.14
N ILE A 17 19.70 20.18 -8.12
CA ILE A 17 19.18 19.11 -9.00
C ILE A 17 18.84 17.86 -8.19
N ALA A 18 19.72 17.45 -7.28
CA ALA A 18 19.49 16.28 -6.42
C ALA A 18 18.22 16.45 -5.56
N MET A 19 17.99 17.63 -4.99
CA MET A 19 16.77 17.97 -4.25
C MET A 19 15.52 17.82 -5.13
N VAL A 20 15.53 18.37 -6.34
CA VAL A 20 14.39 18.29 -7.27
C VAL A 20 14.11 16.85 -7.66
N VAL A 21 15.14 16.09 -8.03
CA VAL A 21 14.98 14.67 -8.42
C VAL A 21 14.42 13.86 -7.26
N LEU A 22 14.90 14.07 -6.03
CA LEU A 22 14.38 13.39 -4.84
C LEU A 22 12.89 13.69 -4.63
N ILE A 23 12.48 14.96 -4.75
CA ILE A 23 11.06 15.34 -4.61
C ILE A 23 10.21 14.63 -5.66
N VAL A 24 10.62 14.62 -6.93
CA VAL A 24 9.90 13.94 -8.01
C VAL A 24 9.75 12.45 -7.73
N ILE A 25 10.83 11.79 -7.29
CA ILE A 25 10.81 10.38 -6.90
C ILE A 25 9.79 10.15 -5.78
N VAL A 26 9.85 10.93 -4.69
CA VAL A 26 8.91 10.81 -3.57
C VAL A 26 7.47 10.96 -4.04
N LEU A 27 7.15 11.96 -4.86
CA LEU A 27 5.78 12.17 -5.35
C LEU A 27 5.26 10.96 -6.17
N ILE A 28 6.09 10.38 -7.03
CA ILE A 28 5.73 9.19 -7.81
C ILE A 28 5.50 7.99 -6.89
N PHE A 29 6.41 7.76 -5.94
CA PHE A 29 6.31 6.63 -5.02
C PHE A 29 5.13 6.79 -4.05
N THR A 30 4.88 7.99 -3.52
CA THR A 30 3.73 8.27 -2.66
C THR A 30 2.41 8.00 -3.38
N GLY A 31 2.28 8.40 -4.66
CA GLY A 31 1.10 8.10 -5.46
C GLY A 31 0.86 6.61 -5.66
N LYS A 32 1.93 5.82 -5.87
CA LYS A 32 1.83 4.36 -6.05
C LYS A 32 1.62 3.58 -4.74
N ILE A 33 2.18 4.05 -3.63
CA ILE A 33 2.07 3.36 -2.32
C ILE A 33 0.63 3.34 -1.82
N GLY A 34 -0.16 4.39 -2.07
CA GLY A 34 -1.58 4.43 -1.71
C GLY A 34 -2.35 3.27 -2.36
N THR A 35 -2.23 3.14 -3.69
CA THR A 35 -2.86 2.04 -4.44
C THR A 35 -2.31 0.66 -4.07
N PHE A 36 -1.01 0.56 -3.78
CA PHE A 36 -0.41 -0.72 -3.39
C PHE A 36 -0.91 -1.22 -2.03
N ARG A 37 -0.96 -0.36 -1.00
CA ARG A 37 -1.45 -0.73 0.34
C ARG A 37 -2.86 -1.29 0.28
N GLN A 38 -3.71 -0.65 -0.51
CA GLN A 38 -5.11 -1.02 -0.66
C GLN A 38 -5.32 -2.32 -1.41
N ASN A 39 -4.43 -2.66 -2.35
CA ASN A 39 -4.47 -3.96 -3.00
C ASN A 39 -3.98 -5.07 -2.06
N THR A 40 -2.92 -4.84 -1.27
CA THR A 40 -2.39 -5.85 -0.34
C THR A 40 -3.27 -6.12 0.88
N SER A 41 -4.10 -5.17 1.30
CA SER A 41 -4.99 -5.34 2.45
C SER A 41 -6.26 -6.13 2.15
N ARG A 42 -6.51 -6.47 0.88
CA ARG A 42 -7.70 -7.23 0.49
C ARG A 42 -7.53 -8.70 0.84
N CYS A 43 -8.62 -9.32 1.32
CA CYS A 43 -8.68 -10.76 1.56
C CYS A 43 -8.18 -11.58 0.35
N GLU A 44 -8.56 -11.16 -0.85
CA GLU A 44 -8.19 -11.77 -2.13
C GLU A 44 -6.68 -11.73 -2.40
N ALA A 45 -6.00 -10.67 -1.98
CA ALA A 45 -4.55 -10.55 -2.15
C ALA A 45 -3.77 -11.52 -1.24
N SER A 46 -4.39 -12.00 -0.17
CA SER A 46 -3.84 -13.06 0.67
C SER A 46 -4.18 -14.47 0.13
N GLY A 47 -4.90 -14.58 -1.00
CA GLY A 47 -5.40 -15.86 -1.53
C GLY A 47 -6.69 -16.32 -0.86
N GLY A 48 -7.39 -15.43 -0.14
CA GLY A 48 -8.64 -15.72 0.54
C GLY A 48 -9.86 -15.31 -0.26
N THR A 49 -11.02 -15.84 0.11
CA THR A 49 -12.33 -15.44 -0.40
C THR A 49 -13.05 -14.62 0.67
N CYS A 50 -13.59 -13.46 0.31
CA CYS A 50 -14.48 -12.73 1.20
C CYS A 50 -15.90 -13.31 1.13
N VAL A 51 -16.54 -13.49 2.28
CA VAL A 51 -17.94 -13.89 2.41
C VAL A 51 -18.64 -13.05 3.48
N ASP A 52 -19.97 -12.96 3.42
CA ASP A 52 -20.75 -12.20 4.42
C ASP A 52 -20.82 -12.91 5.78
N THR A 53 -20.72 -14.24 5.81
CA THR A 53 -20.90 -15.02 7.04
C THR A 53 -19.85 -16.11 7.22
N VAL A 54 -19.39 -16.31 8.45
CA VAL A 54 -18.42 -17.38 8.82
C VAL A 54 -18.91 -18.77 8.41
N LEU A 55 -20.23 -18.98 8.37
CA LEU A 55 -20.85 -20.25 7.96
C LEU A 55 -20.46 -20.64 6.53
N GLN A 56 -20.30 -19.68 5.63
CA GLN A 56 -19.92 -19.94 4.24
C GLN A 56 -18.48 -20.46 4.10
N CYS A 57 -17.70 -20.39 5.18
CA CYS A 57 -16.32 -20.87 5.19
C CYS A 57 -16.16 -22.23 5.85
N GLN A 58 -17.24 -22.80 6.39
CA GLN A 58 -17.19 -24.12 7.01
C GLN A 58 -16.96 -25.21 5.95
N GLY A 59 -15.91 -25.98 6.14
CA GLY A 59 -15.63 -27.20 5.38
C GLY A 59 -14.70 -27.05 4.17
N GLN A 60 -14.34 -25.83 3.76
CA GLN A 60 -13.44 -25.60 2.61
C GLN A 60 -12.24 -24.69 2.89
N PHE A 61 -12.20 -24.00 4.03
CA PHE A 61 -11.15 -23.04 4.35
C PHE A 61 -10.50 -23.38 5.70
N GLU A 62 -9.19 -23.20 5.79
CA GLU A 62 -8.41 -23.58 6.97
C GLU A 62 -8.41 -22.49 8.04
N LYS A 63 -8.49 -21.21 7.62
CA LYS A 63 -8.44 -20.06 8.52
C LYS A 63 -9.51 -19.03 8.17
N THR A 64 -10.18 -18.50 9.19
CA THR A 64 -11.20 -17.45 9.07
C THR A 64 -10.79 -16.22 9.87
N PHE A 65 -10.80 -15.05 9.24
CA PHE A 65 -10.50 -13.77 9.87
C PHE A 65 -11.75 -12.89 9.84
N PRO A 66 -12.49 -12.77 10.96
CA PRO A 66 -13.60 -11.82 11.08
C PRO A 66 -13.04 -10.39 11.14
N GLY A 67 -13.68 -9.45 10.43
CA GLY A 67 -13.18 -8.08 10.28
C GLY A 67 -12.09 -7.92 9.22
N GLY A 68 -12.07 -8.84 8.24
CA GLY A 68 -11.23 -8.71 7.07
C GLY A 68 -11.76 -7.59 6.18
N SER A 69 -10.87 -6.72 5.70
CA SER A 69 -11.16 -5.71 4.69
C SER A 69 -11.64 -6.37 3.39
N CYS A 70 -12.95 -6.47 3.22
CA CYS A 70 -13.58 -7.06 2.06
C CYS A 70 -13.84 -6.01 0.97
N PRO A 71 -13.64 -6.34 -0.32
CA PRO A 71 -14.04 -5.43 -1.39
C PRO A 71 -15.56 -5.27 -1.37
N GLY A 72 -16.04 -4.03 -1.39
CA GLY A 72 -17.46 -3.76 -1.60
C GLY A 72 -17.92 -4.23 -2.98
N ASP A 73 -19.12 -4.81 -3.04
CA ASP A 73 -19.77 -5.31 -4.27
C ASP A 73 -20.08 -4.21 -5.29
N ASP A 74 -19.86 -2.95 -4.91
CA ASP A 74 -20.19 -1.74 -5.65
C ASP A 74 -19.13 -1.34 -6.70
N GLY A 75 -18.07 -2.14 -6.91
CA GLY A 75 -16.98 -1.83 -7.87
C GLY A 75 -16.24 -0.53 -7.52
N LYS A 76 -16.53 0.01 -6.34
CA LYS A 76 -15.88 1.15 -5.72
C LYS A 76 -14.86 0.59 -4.74
N ASP A 77 -13.84 1.39 -4.51
CA ASP A 77 -12.76 1.10 -3.60
C ASP A 77 -13.17 1.29 -2.13
N ASN A 78 -14.38 0.86 -1.81
CA ASN A 78 -14.95 0.89 -0.47
C ASN A 78 -14.67 -0.47 0.16
N THR A 79 -13.99 -0.45 1.29
CA THR A 79 -13.76 -1.64 2.08
C THR A 79 -14.95 -1.84 3.00
N ARG A 80 -15.56 -3.02 2.94
CA ARG A 80 -16.57 -3.48 3.90
C ARG A 80 -15.85 -4.13 5.08
N ASP A 81 -16.09 -3.62 6.29
CA ASP A 81 -15.53 -4.15 7.54
C ASP A 81 -16.43 -5.22 8.19
N ASP A 82 -17.61 -5.49 7.61
CA ASP A 82 -18.58 -6.49 8.07
C ASP A 82 -18.36 -7.89 7.49
N GLY A 83 -17.45 -8.03 6.51
CA GLY A 83 -17.15 -9.31 5.86
C GLY A 83 -16.18 -10.19 6.65
N VAL A 84 -16.21 -11.49 6.34
CA VAL A 84 -15.30 -12.50 6.87
C VAL A 84 -14.35 -12.94 5.77
N CYS A 85 -13.04 -12.88 6.04
CA CYS A 85 -12.03 -13.36 5.10
C CYS A 85 -11.70 -14.82 5.36
N CYS A 86 -11.82 -15.66 4.33
CA CYS A 86 -11.64 -17.09 4.44
C CYS A 86 -10.47 -17.56 3.59
N LEU A 87 -9.45 -18.08 4.26
CA LEU A 87 -8.18 -18.44 3.66
C LEU A 87 -8.11 -19.95 3.48
N SER A 88 -7.90 -20.39 2.24
CA SER A 88 -7.48 -21.75 1.95
C SER A 88 -5.97 -21.69 1.73
N THR A 89 -5.20 -22.33 2.61
CA THR A 89 -3.74 -22.48 2.41
C THR A 89 -3.43 -23.47 1.31
#